data_AF-A0A9Q8PG00-F1
#
_entry.id   AF-A0A9Q8PG00-F1
#
_cell.length_a   1.000
_cell.length_b   1.000
_cell.length_c   1.000
_cell.angle_alpha   90.00
_cell.angle_beta   90.00
_cell.angle_gamma   90.00
#
_symmetry.space_group_name_H-M   'P 1'
#
loop_
_entity.id
_entity.type
_entity.pdbx_description
1 polymer ?
#
loop_
_entity_poly.entity_id
_entity_poly.type
_entity_poly.pdbx_seq_one_letter_code
_entity_poly.pdbx_strand_id
1 'polypeptide(L)'
;MAPKAGETVAAIPELVEMILLQLPLQDVMLAQRVDRTFRDVIGGSSKLQQALFLRPCSSRQASLTGHHTHPEPCTQKEDCDPTK
;
A
#
# COMPACT_ATOMS: atom_id res chain seq x y z
N MET A 1 9.49 -12.55 29.63
CA MET A 1 9.42 -11.25 28.94
C MET A 1 8.16 -11.30 28.07
N ALA A 2 7.17 -10.45 28.33
CA ALA A 2 5.92 -10.48 27.57
C ALA A 2 6.19 -10.02 26.12
N PRO A 3 5.54 -10.63 25.12
CA PRO A 3 5.71 -10.20 23.73
C PRO A 3 5.24 -8.76 23.59
N LYS A 4 5.94 -7.97 22.77
CA LYS A 4 5.51 -6.59 22.51
C LYS A 4 4.27 -6.62 21.62
N ALA A 5 3.42 -5.59 21.74
CA ALA A 5 2.18 -5.50 20.97
C ALA A 5 2.39 -5.69 19.45
N GLY A 6 3.49 -5.14 18.90
CA GLY A 6 3.84 -5.33 17.49
C GLY A 6 4.11 -6.78 17.10
N GLU A 7 4.82 -7.55 17.94
CA GLU A 7 5.09 -8.97 17.68
C GLU A 7 3.80 -9.80 17.74
N THR A 8 2.90 -9.49 18.67
CA THR A 8 1.61 -10.19 18.77
C THR A 8 0.71 -9.94 17.57
N VAL A 9 0.73 -8.71 17.03
CA VAL A 9 -0.04 -8.36 15.82
C VAL A 9 0.56 -9.03 14.59
N ALA A 10 1.88 -9.00 14.44
CA ALA A 10 2.58 -9.63 13.33
C ALA A 10 2.38 -11.17 13.29
N ALA A 11 2.12 -11.80 14.43
CA ALA A 11 1.83 -13.22 14.51
C ALA A 11 0.45 -13.63 13.97
N ILE A 12 -0.46 -12.67 13.70
CA ILE A 12 -1.83 -12.93 13.23
C ILE A 12 -1.96 -12.44 11.78
N PRO A 13 -1.93 -13.34 10.78
CA PRO A 13 -1.88 -12.96 9.37
C PRO A 13 -3.10 -12.14 8.93
N GLU A 14 -4.29 -12.38 9.50
CA GLU A 14 -5.52 -11.64 9.20
C GLU A 14 -5.45 -10.19 9.65
N LEU A 15 -4.82 -9.91 10.80
CA LEU A 15 -4.61 -8.55 11.28
C LEU A 15 -3.59 -7.82 10.41
N VAL A 16 -2.50 -8.51 10.04
CA VAL A 16 -1.50 -7.96 9.12
C VAL A 16 -2.12 -7.62 7.78
N GLU A 17 -2.95 -8.51 7.22
CA GLU A 17 -3.66 -8.25 5.96
C GLU A 17 -4.50 -6.97 6.03
N MET A 18 -5.27 -6.81 7.12
CA MET A 18 -6.14 -5.65 7.30
C MET A 18 -5.35 -4.35 7.42
N ILE A 19 -4.21 -4.36 8.14
CA ILE A 19 -3.32 -3.21 8.26
C ILE A 19 -2.75 -2.85 6.88
N LEU A 20 -2.21 -3.84 6.15
CA LEU A 20 -1.62 -3.61 4.83
C LEU A 20 -2.62 -3.06 3.82
N LEU A 21 -3.89 -3.49 3.87
CA LEU A 21 -4.95 -2.97 2.99
C LEU A 21 -5.32 -1.50 3.27
N GLN A 22 -4.95 -0.94 4.42
CA GLN A 22 -5.16 0.47 4.75
C GLN A 22 -3.99 1.36 4.33
N LEU A 23 -2.87 0.77 3.92
CA LEU A 23 -1.66 1.52 3.56
C LEU A 23 -1.66 1.90 2.06
N PRO A 24 -0.98 2.99 1.69
CA PRO A 24 -0.65 3.30 0.31
C PRO A 24 0.13 2.15 -0.36
N LEU A 25 -0.09 1.96 -1.66
CA LEU A 25 0.56 0.92 -2.47
C LEU A 25 2.08 0.85 -2.26
N GLN A 26 2.74 2.01 -2.19
CA GLN A 26 4.20 2.12 -2.04
C GLN A 26 4.68 1.54 -0.70
N ASP A 27 3.96 1.84 0.39
CA ASP A 27 4.31 1.37 1.73
C ASP A 27 4.15 -0.15 1.85
N VAL A 28 3.11 -0.72 1.21
CA VAL A 28 2.91 -2.18 1.16
C VAL A 28 4.05 -2.86 0.40
N MET A 29 4.55 -2.27 -0.69
CA MET A 29 5.71 -2.80 -1.42
C MET A 29 7.01 -2.72 -0.61
N LEU A 30 7.18 -1.68 0.21
CA LEU A 30 8.33 -1.57 1.11
C LEU A 30 8.24 -2.60 2.25
N ALA A 31 7.07 -2.80 2.84
CA ALA A 31 6.84 -3.76 3.92
C ALA A 31 7.26 -5.19 3.54
N GLN A 32 7.05 -5.59 2.27
CA GLN A 32 7.50 -6.90 1.74
C GLN A 32 9.01 -7.14 1.89
N ARG A 33 9.82 -6.08 1.91
CA ARG A 33 11.28 -6.18 1.98
C ARG A 33 11.81 -6.26 3.41
N VAL A 34 10.98 -5.94 4.41
CA VAL A 34 11.40 -5.81 5.81
C VAL A 34 11.23 -7.12 6.57
N ASP A 35 10.13 -7.84 6.35
CA ASP A 35 9.87 -9.10 7.04
C ASP A 35 9.18 -10.14 6.13
N ARG A 36 9.58 -11.40 6.30
CA ARG A 36 9.03 -12.54 5.55
C ARG A 36 7.54 -12.74 5.79
N THR A 37 7.04 -12.39 6.98
CA THR A 37 5.62 -12.50 7.35
C THR A 37 4.76 -11.62 6.46
N PHE A 38 5.15 -10.36 6.21
CA PHE A 38 4.42 -9.48 5.29
C PHE A 38 4.38 -10.06 3.87
N ARG A 39 5.52 -10.56 3.39
CA ARG A 39 5.61 -11.21 2.08
C ARG A 39 4.70 -12.42 1.98
N ASP A 40 4.71 -13.28 3.00
CA ASP A 40 3.93 -14.52 3.02
C ASP A 40 2.41 -14.21 3.13
N VAL A 41 2.02 -13.21 3.93
CA VAL A 41 0.63 -12.71 4.00
C VAL A 41 0.17 -12.16 2.66
N ILE A 42 1.00 -11.38 1.97
CA ILE A 42 0.70 -10.89 0.61
C ILE A 42 0.59 -12.04 -0.39
N GLY A 43 1.46 -13.06 -0.28
CA GLY A 43 1.40 -14.27 -1.09
C GLY A 43 0.15 -15.13 -0.85
N GLY A 44 -0.43 -15.08 0.35
CA GLY A 44 -1.65 -15.81 0.70
C GLY A 44 -2.96 -15.04 0.42
N SER A 45 -2.95 -13.71 0.49
CA SER A 45 -4.16 -12.89 0.34
C SER A 45 -4.43 -12.49 -1.11
N SER A 46 -5.58 -12.95 -1.64
CA SER A 46 -6.05 -12.51 -2.96
C SER A 46 -6.43 -11.02 -2.99
N LYS A 47 -6.86 -10.44 -1.87
CA LYS A 47 -7.21 -9.01 -1.78
C LYS A 47 -5.97 -8.14 -1.89
N LEU A 48 -4.92 -8.48 -1.15
CA LEU A 48 -3.64 -7.78 -1.24
C LEU A 48 -3.02 -7.94 -2.62
N GLN A 49 -3.05 -9.14 -3.20
CA GLN A 49 -2.56 -9.35 -4.57
C GLN A 49 -3.33 -8.51 -5.60
N GLN A 50 -4.65 -8.36 -5.43
CA GLN A 50 -5.45 -7.49 -6.27
C GLN A 50 -5.10 -6.02 -6.07
N ALA A 51 -4.97 -5.56 -4.83
CA ALA A 51 -4.57 -4.19 -4.49
C ALA A 51 -3.16 -3.85 -5.02
N LEU A 52 -2.26 -4.83 -5.04
CA LEU A 52 -0.89 -4.71 -5.57
C LEU A 52 -0.78 -4.96 -7.09
N PHE A 53 -1.91 -5.19 -7.78
CA PHE A 53 -1.95 -5.53 -9.20
C PHE A 53 -1.19 -6.81 -9.59
N LEU A 54 -0.93 -7.70 -8.64
CA LEU A 54 -0.33 -9.03 -8.85
C LEU A 54 -1.37 -10.06 -9.33
N ARG A 55 -2.65 -9.81 -9.03
CA ARG A 55 -3.78 -10.65 -9.45
C ARG A 55 -4.91 -9.81 -10.04
N PRO A 56 -5.57 -10.25 -11.13
CA PRO A 56 -6.72 -9.53 -11.68
C PRO A 56 -7.88 -9.44 -10.68
N CYS A 57 -8.57 -8.31 -10.67
CA CYS A 57 -9.89 -8.18 -10.06
C CYS A 57 -10.93 -8.88 -10.93
N SER A 58 -11.69 -9.81 -10.35
CA SER A 58 -12.82 -10.45 -11.03
C SER A 58 -14.00 -9.49 -11.24
N SER A 59 -14.09 -8.42 -10.44
CA SER A 59 -15.05 -7.35 -10.61
C SER A 59 -14.50 -6.27 -11.54
N ARG A 60 -15.22 -6.01 -12.63
CA ARG A 60 -14.97 -4.90 -13.58
C ARG A 60 -15.24 -3.51 -12.99
N GLN A 61 -15.51 -3.41 -11.70
CA GLN A 61 -15.74 -2.17 -10.97
C GLN A 61 -14.55 -1.89 -10.05
N ALA A 62 -13.34 -1.80 -10.62
CA ALA A 62 -12.25 -1.11 -9.94
C ALA A 62 -12.57 0.39 -10.00
N SER A 63 -13.45 0.85 -9.10
CA SER A 63 -13.62 2.28 -8.89
C SER A 63 -12.34 2.77 -8.22
N LEU A 64 -11.54 3.54 -8.95
CA LEU A 64 -10.38 4.25 -8.42
C LEU A 64 -10.85 5.40 -7.52
N THR A 65 -11.69 5.13 -6.52
CA THR A 65 -11.92 6.07 -5.42
C THR A 65 -10.65 6.06 -4.58
N GLY A 66 -9.64 6.74 -5.13
CA GLY A 66 -8.39 7.03 -4.47
C GLY A 66 -8.70 7.77 -3.19
N HIS A 67 -8.38 7.14 -2.08
CA HIS A 67 -8.21 7.85 -0.82
C HIS A 67 -7.10 8.87 -1.07
N HIS A 68 -7.46 10.13 -0.90
CA HIS A 68 -6.63 11.28 -1.14
C HIS A 68 -5.25 11.11 -0.51
N THR A 69 -4.23 10.93 -1.34
CA THR A 69 -2.95 11.57 -1.08
C THR A 69 -2.72 12.47 -2.27
N HIS A 70 -2.86 13.76 -2.03
CA HIS A 70 -2.32 14.80 -2.86
C HIS A 70 -0.81 14.83 -2.59
N PRO A 71 0.08 14.26 -3.42
CA PRO A 71 1.28 15.00 -3.71
C PRO A 71 0.81 16.23 -4.49
N GLU A 72 1.19 17.41 -4.03
CA GLU A 72 0.99 18.67 -4.75
C GLU A 72 1.09 18.45 -6.27
N PRO A 73 0.04 18.75 -7.07
CA PRO A 73 0.22 18.80 -8.50
C PRO A 73 1.34 19.81 -8.73
N CYS A 74 2.33 19.47 -9.55
CA CYS A 74 3.30 20.44 -10.02
C CYS A 74 2.59 21.51 -10.86
N THR A 75 1.96 22.46 -10.20
CA THR A 75 1.85 23.84 -10.66
C THR A 75 3.22 24.41 -10.26
N GLN A 76 4.17 24.67 -11.15
CA GLN A 76 4.05 25.59 -12.26
C GLN A 76 5.07 25.19 -13.34
N LYS A 77 4.64 25.26 -14.60
CA LYS A 77 5.52 25.27 -15.77
C LYS A 77 5.51 26.67 -16.38
N GLU A 78 5.73 27.72 -15.58
CA GLU A 78 5.83 29.09 -16.08
C GLU A 78 6.77 29.90 -15.17
N ASP A 79 8.07 29.68 -15.30
CA ASP A 79 9.05 30.78 -15.24
C ASP A 79 10.20 30.41 -16.18
N CYS A 80 9.95 30.62 -17.46
CA CYS A 80 11.00 30.71 -18.46
C CYS A 80 10.60 31.84 -19.40
N ASP A 81 10.57 33.07 -18.87
CA ASP A 81 10.75 34.27 -19.68
C ASP A 81 11.41 35.37 -18.85
N PRO A 82 12.70 35.67 -19.09
CA PRO A 82 13.41 36.72 -18.38
C PRO A 82 13.24 38.08 -19.08
N THR A 83 12.05 38.51 -19.54
CA THR A 83 11.89 39.90 -20.00
C THR A 83 10.44 40.42 -19.96
N LYS A 84 10.13 41.22 -18.93
CA LYS A 84 9.57 42.60 -19.02
C LYS A 84 8.59 42.96 -17.90
#